data_AF-A0A2G5I5B3-F1
#
_entry.id   AF-A0A2G5I5B3-F1
#
_cell.length_a   1.000
_cell.length_b   1.000
_cell.length_c   1.000
_cell.angle_alpha   90.00
_cell.angle_beta   90.00
_cell.angle_gamma   90.00
#
_symmetry.space_group_name_H-M   'P 1'
#
loop_
_entity.id
_entity.type
_entity.pdbx_description
1 polymer ?
#
loop_
_entity_poly.entity_id
_entity_poly.type
_entity_poly.pdbx_seq_one_letter_code
_entity_poly.pdbx_strand_id
1 'polypeptide(L)'
;MSKSYTIEDVLATPTAEAIDPEIVKDIVNRPPFVHIPGTFNARDVGANEHAGVRSGYIFRSGTFEDADDATLASLQKLNITTIYDLRTFRETQDHPDPHFSGVQIQWCPSTVDNDLEKNFQAKVAQKLNVRC
;
A
#
# COMPACT_ATOMS: atom_id res chain seq x y z
N MET A 1 -31.05 1.05 6.02
CA MET A 1 -30.86 -0.03 7.00
C MET A 1 -29.77 -0.93 6.44
N SER A 2 -28.64 -1.11 7.14
CA SER A 2 -27.61 -2.04 6.68
C SER A 2 -28.20 -3.44 6.67
N LYS A 3 -28.10 -4.13 5.54
CA LYS A 3 -28.49 -5.53 5.41
C LYS A 3 -27.66 -6.35 6.40
N SER A 4 -28.29 -7.20 7.21
CA SER A 4 -27.55 -8.11 8.07
C SER A 4 -26.88 -9.18 7.20
N TYR A 5 -25.58 -9.38 7.33
CA TYR A 5 -24.81 -10.42 6.64
C TYR A 5 -23.82 -11.07 7.62
N THR A 6 -23.48 -12.33 7.37
CA THR A 6 -22.40 -13.05 8.05
C THR A 6 -21.18 -13.19 7.14
N ILE A 7 -20.01 -13.53 7.69
CA ILE A 7 -18.83 -13.75 6.86
C ILE A 7 -19.02 -14.99 5.96
N GLU A 8 -19.75 -15.99 6.45
CA GLU A 8 -20.12 -17.19 5.72
C GLU A 8 -20.95 -16.88 4.48
N ASP A 9 -21.90 -15.93 4.59
CA ASP A 9 -22.72 -15.48 3.45
C ASP A 9 -21.85 -14.84 2.36
N VAL A 10 -20.85 -14.03 2.76
CA VAL A 10 -19.93 -13.37 1.82
C VAL A 10 -19.04 -14.41 1.14
N LEU A 11 -18.49 -15.35 1.90
CA LEU A 11 -17.62 -16.42 1.38
C LEU A 11 -18.35 -17.39 0.46
N ALA A 12 -19.67 -17.56 0.64
CA ALA A 12 -20.49 -18.38 -0.24
C ALA A 12 -20.78 -17.73 -1.61
N THR A 13 -20.48 -16.43 -1.78
CA THR A 13 -20.65 -15.75 -3.08
C THR A 13 -19.67 -16.33 -4.10
N PRO A 14 -20.13 -16.88 -5.24
CA PRO A 14 -19.25 -17.39 -6.28
C PRO A 14 -18.28 -16.30 -6.78
N THR A 15 -17.02 -16.64 -7.04
CA THR A 15 -15.99 -15.66 -7.47
C THR A 15 -16.37 -14.89 -8.75
N ALA A 16 -17.24 -15.45 -9.59
CA ALA A 16 -17.73 -14.81 -10.81
C ALA A 16 -18.84 -13.77 -10.56
N GLU A 17 -19.41 -13.71 -9.36
CA GLU A 17 -20.49 -12.81 -8.98
C GLU A 17 -19.97 -11.68 -8.08
N ALA A 18 -20.50 -10.48 -8.28
CA ALA A 18 -20.16 -9.35 -7.44
C ALA A 18 -20.84 -9.46 -6.07
N ILE A 19 -20.06 -9.23 -5.01
CA ILE A 19 -20.61 -9.05 -3.65
C ILE A 19 -21.43 -7.75 -3.62
N ASP A 20 -22.53 -7.75 -2.85
CA ASP A 20 -23.38 -6.56 -2.64
C ASP A 20 -22.52 -5.33 -2.25
N PRO A 21 -22.57 -4.22 -3.02
CA PRO A 21 -21.72 -3.06 -2.78
C PRO A 21 -21.85 -2.45 -1.38
N GLU A 22 -23.03 -2.54 -0.75
CA GLU A 22 -23.22 -2.03 0.61
C GLU A 22 -22.50 -2.91 1.65
N ILE A 23 -22.41 -4.22 1.40
CA ILE A 23 -21.61 -5.14 2.23
C ILE A 23 -20.12 -4.84 2.05
N VAL A 24 -19.66 -4.68 0.80
CA VAL A 24 -18.25 -4.33 0.51
C VAL A 24 -17.88 -3.03 1.21
N LYS A 25 -18.70 -1.99 1.05
CA LYS A 25 -18.51 -0.68 1.68
C LYS A 25 -18.42 -0.80 3.20
N ASP A 26 -19.29 -1.57 3.82
CA ASP A 26 -19.28 -1.77 5.27
C ASP A 26 -18.00 -2.48 5.74
N ILE A 27 -17.52 -3.50 5.03
CA ILE A 27 -16.28 -4.22 5.34
C ILE A 27 -15.05 -3.31 5.19
N VAL A 28 -14.91 -2.59 4.07
CA VAL A 28 -13.71 -1.78 3.79
C VAL A 28 -13.64 -0.49 4.61
N ASN A 29 -14.71 -0.11 5.31
CA ASN A 29 -14.72 1.01 6.26
C ASN A 29 -14.35 0.59 7.70
N ARG A 30 -13.99 -0.67 7.92
CA ARG A 30 -13.58 -1.20 9.23
C ARG A 30 -12.10 -1.57 9.23
N PRO A 31 -11.45 -1.62 10.40
CA PRO A 31 -10.11 -2.19 10.51
C PRO A 31 -10.05 -3.61 9.90
N PRO A 32 -8.94 -4.00 9.25
CA PRO A 32 -7.66 -3.29 9.17
C PRO A 32 -7.57 -2.28 8.01
N PHE A 33 -8.65 -2.04 7.26
CA PHE A 33 -8.60 -1.17 6.09
C PHE A 33 -8.45 0.30 6.50
N VAL A 34 -7.63 1.02 5.74
CA VAL A 34 -7.50 2.48 5.84
C VAL A 34 -7.68 3.09 4.45
N HIS A 35 -8.34 4.25 4.39
CA HIS A 35 -8.51 4.94 3.11
C HIS A 35 -7.37 5.93 2.90
N ILE A 36 -6.62 5.74 1.81
CA ILE A 36 -5.59 6.65 1.33
C ILE A 36 -5.88 6.86 -0.17
N PRO A 37 -6.27 8.07 -0.62
CA PRO A 37 -6.49 8.36 -2.03
C PRO A 37 -5.24 8.07 -2.87
N GLY A 38 -5.42 7.70 -4.14
CA GLY A 38 -4.31 7.44 -5.07
C GLY A 38 -3.53 6.14 -4.80
N THR A 39 -4.03 5.27 -3.92
CA THR A 39 -3.50 3.90 -3.75
C THR A 39 -4.65 2.92 -3.47
N PHE A 40 -4.32 1.62 -3.45
CA PHE A 40 -5.28 0.55 -3.21
C PHE A 40 -4.77 -0.42 -2.15
N ASN A 41 -5.69 -1.24 -1.61
CA ASN A 41 -5.37 -2.28 -0.61
C ASN A 41 -4.60 -1.75 0.62
N ALA A 42 -4.86 -0.50 0.99
CA ALA A 42 -4.22 0.14 2.14
C ALA A 42 -4.77 -0.41 3.46
N ARG A 43 -3.87 -0.85 4.34
CA ARG A 43 -4.22 -1.48 5.62
C ARG A 43 -3.23 -1.11 6.71
N ASP A 44 -3.74 -0.93 7.93
CA ASP A 44 -2.93 -0.93 9.16
C ASP A 44 -2.64 -2.38 9.55
N VAL A 45 -1.36 -2.76 9.58
CA VAL A 45 -0.92 -4.12 9.93
C VAL A 45 -1.17 -4.40 11.41
N GLY A 46 -1.05 -3.38 12.26
CA GLY A 46 -1.23 -3.48 13.71
C GLY A 46 -2.69 -3.34 14.17
N ALA A 47 -3.64 -3.14 13.25
CA ALA A 47 -5.05 -3.01 13.60
C ALA A 47 -5.66 -4.31 14.17
N ASN A 48 -5.05 -5.47 13.87
CA ASN A 48 -5.43 -6.73 14.47
C ASN A 48 -4.60 -6.97 15.74
N GLU A 49 -5.25 -7.15 16.88
CA GLU A 49 -4.61 -7.32 18.20
C GLU A 49 -3.60 -8.48 18.27
N HIS A 50 -3.71 -9.45 17.37
CA HIS A 50 -2.84 -10.63 17.28
C HIS A 50 -1.58 -10.44 16.42
N ALA A 51 -1.40 -9.28 15.77
CA ALA A 51 -0.29 -9.06 14.83
C ALA A 51 1.07 -8.85 15.50
N GLY A 52 1.12 -8.66 16.84
CA GLY A 52 2.36 -8.32 17.55
C GLY A 52 2.95 -6.95 17.17
N VAL A 53 2.19 -6.14 16.42
CA VAL A 53 2.54 -4.80 15.95
C VAL A 53 1.52 -3.82 16.50
N ARG A 54 1.98 -2.68 17.00
CA ARG A 54 1.11 -1.61 17.48
C ARG A 54 0.30 -1.03 16.31
N SER A 55 -1.01 -0.86 16.48
CA SER A 55 -1.86 -0.14 15.51
C SER A 55 -1.32 1.27 15.23
N GLY A 56 -1.37 1.67 13.96
CA GLY A 56 -0.85 2.94 13.46
C GLY A 56 0.68 2.98 13.30
N TYR A 57 1.38 1.85 13.44
CA TYR A 57 2.84 1.81 13.36
C TYR A 57 3.36 1.35 11.99
N ILE A 58 2.74 0.31 11.39
CA ILE A 58 3.12 -0.21 10.07
C ILE A 58 1.87 -0.31 9.22
N PHE A 59 1.96 0.23 8.01
CA PHE A 59 0.92 0.14 7.00
C PHE A 59 1.45 -0.61 5.78
N ARG A 60 0.53 -1.18 5.01
CA ARG A 60 0.80 -1.71 3.66
C ARG A 60 -0.18 -1.10 2.68
N SER A 61 0.22 -0.94 1.44
CA SER A 61 -0.63 -0.48 0.32
C SER A 61 -0.11 -1.05 -1.00
N GLY A 62 -0.80 -0.73 -2.10
CA GLY A 62 -0.24 -0.79 -3.44
C GLY A 62 0.70 0.39 -3.73
N THR A 63 0.98 0.59 -5.01
CA THR A 63 1.75 1.74 -5.53
C THR A 63 1.04 3.08 -5.26
N PHE A 64 1.79 4.17 -5.37
CA PHE A 64 1.32 5.54 -5.30
C PHE A 64 1.43 6.26 -6.66
N GLU A 65 1.44 5.53 -7.78
CA GLU A 65 1.52 6.12 -9.13
C GLU A 65 0.43 7.18 -9.41
N ASP A 66 -0.76 6.99 -8.85
CA ASP A 66 -1.92 7.89 -8.99
C ASP A 66 -2.07 8.87 -7.80
N ALA A 67 -1.02 9.08 -7.01
CA ALA A 67 -1.11 9.90 -5.81
C ALA A 67 -1.14 11.41 -6.09
N ASP A 68 -1.87 12.12 -5.24
CA ASP A 68 -2.11 13.55 -5.31
C ASP A 68 -1.97 14.23 -3.94
N ASP A 69 -2.36 15.50 -3.85
CA ASP A 69 -2.34 16.26 -2.60
C ASP A 69 -3.23 15.65 -1.51
N ALA A 70 -4.30 14.94 -1.87
CA ALA A 70 -5.17 14.25 -0.93
C ALA A 70 -4.51 12.98 -0.38
N THR A 71 -3.67 12.30 -1.19
CA THR A 71 -2.77 11.26 -0.70
C THR A 71 -1.84 11.83 0.37
N LEU A 72 -1.16 12.94 0.10
CA LEU A 72 -0.23 13.56 1.04
C LEU A 72 -0.92 13.93 2.36
N ALA A 73 -2.10 14.56 2.30
CA ALA A 73 -2.89 14.89 3.48
C ALA A 73 -3.25 13.64 4.31
N SER A 74 -3.55 12.51 3.65
CA SER A 74 -3.85 11.24 4.30
C SER A 74 -2.61 10.62 4.96
N LEU A 75 -1.46 10.64 4.28
CA LEU A 75 -0.18 10.19 4.85
C LEU A 75 0.19 10.99 6.10
N GLN A 76 0.04 12.33 6.06
CA GLN A 76 0.30 13.21 7.20
C GLN A 76 -0.66 12.93 8.36
N LYS A 77 -1.96 12.75 8.09
CA LYS A 77 -2.96 12.41 9.11
C LYS A 77 -2.64 11.08 9.82
N LEU A 78 -2.07 10.12 9.08
CA LEU A 78 -1.62 8.83 9.62
C LEU A 78 -0.22 8.90 10.25
N ASN A 79 0.44 10.07 10.25
CA ASN A 79 1.82 10.28 10.70
C ASN A 79 2.84 9.39 9.97
N ILE A 80 2.61 9.09 8.69
CA ILE A 80 3.54 8.33 7.86
C ILE A 80 4.66 9.28 7.41
N THR A 81 5.89 8.97 7.82
CA THR A 81 7.08 9.75 7.47
C THR A 81 8.02 9.01 6.52
N THR A 82 7.81 7.71 6.31
CA THR A 82 8.68 6.87 5.50
C THR A 82 7.88 5.83 4.75
N ILE A 83 8.14 5.69 3.45
CA ILE A 83 7.57 4.67 2.57
C ILE A 83 8.72 3.78 2.09
N TYR A 84 8.56 2.47 2.23
CA TYR A 84 9.49 1.50 1.67
C TYR A 84 8.91 0.97 0.36
N ASP A 85 9.52 1.35 -0.76
CA ASP A 85 9.09 0.90 -2.09
C ASP A 85 9.78 -0.42 -2.42
N LEU A 86 8.99 -1.50 -2.48
CA LEU A 86 9.47 -2.87 -2.67
C LEU A 86 9.46 -3.33 -4.13
N ARG A 87 9.03 -2.45 -5.04
CA ARG A 87 8.93 -2.72 -6.47
C ARG A 87 10.29 -2.92 -7.10
N THR A 88 10.32 -3.66 -8.20
CA THR A 88 11.52 -3.78 -9.01
C THR A 88 11.86 -2.45 -9.65
N PHE A 89 13.09 -2.33 -10.18
CA PHE A 89 13.49 -1.08 -10.81
C PHE A 89 12.61 -0.77 -12.02
N ARG A 90 12.31 -1.78 -12.84
CA ARG A 90 11.44 -1.60 -14.01
C ARG A 90 10.08 -1.04 -13.62
N GLU A 91 9.44 -1.62 -12.60
CA GLU A 91 8.15 -1.14 -12.09
C GLU A 91 8.24 0.33 -11.64
N THR A 92 9.30 0.73 -10.91
CA THR A 92 9.47 2.13 -10.48
C THR A 92 9.75 3.11 -11.62
N GLN A 93 10.29 2.65 -12.75
CA GLN A 93 10.54 3.49 -13.93
C GLN A 93 9.30 3.66 -14.80
N ASP A 94 8.61 2.55 -15.05
CA ASP A 94 7.41 2.53 -15.88
C ASP A 94 6.26 3.28 -15.17
N HIS A 95 6.23 3.22 -13.83
CA HIS A 95 5.19 3.80 -12.98
C HIS A 95 5.79 4.55 -11.77
N PRO A 96 6.38 5.74 -11.97
CA PRO A 96 7.06 6.47 -10.89
C PRO A 96 6.06 7.03 -9.87
N ASP A 97 6.35 6.84 -8.58
CA ASP A 97 5.59 7.52 -7.52
C ASP A 97 5.96 9.02 -7.48
N PRO A 98 5.01 9.92 -7.15
CA PRO A 98 5.31 11.33 -6.97
C PRO A 98 6.13 11.56 -5.69
N HIS A 99 6.76 12.73 -5.62
CA HIS A 99 7.47 13.14 -4.41
C HIS A 99 6.51 13.73 -3.37
N PHE A 100 6.54 13.17 -2.16
CA PHE A 100 5.74 13.64 -1.03
C PHE A 100 6.57 14.52 -0.08
N SER A 101 6.16 15.77 0.14
CA SER A 101 6.88 16.65 1.06
C SER A 101 6.83 16.13 2.50
N GLY A 102 8.01 15.96 3.13
CA GLY A 102 8.13 15.46 4.50
C GLY A 102 8.00 13.94 4.66
N VAL A 103 7.81 13.20 3.55
CA VAL A 103 7.78 11.73 3.57
C VAL A 103 8.97 11.21 2.76
N GLN A 104 9.83 10.44 3.41
CA GLN A 104 10.98 9.83 2.75
C GLN A 104 10.54 8.55 2.02
N ILE A 105 10.81 8.47 0.71
CA ILE A 105 10.66 7.22 -0.04
C ILE A 105 12.02 6.51 -0.08
N GLN A 106 12.06 5.30 0.45
CA GLN A 106 13.22 4.42 0.51
C GLN A 106 12.98 3.23 -0.41
N TRP A 107 13.69 3.18 -1.54
CA TRP A 107 13.59 2.04 -2.45
C TRP A 107 14.36 0.83 -1.87
N CYS A 108 13.64 -0.28 -1.71
CA CYS A 108 14.13 -1.55 -1.17
C CYS A 108 13.50 -2.73 -1.93
N PRO A 109 13.96 -3.00 -3.17
CA PRO A 109 13.34 -3.99 -4.04
C PRO A 109 13.31 -5.37 -3.37
N SER A 110 12.14 -6.01 -3.37
CA SER A 110 11.95 -7.35 -2.79
C SER A 110 12.43 -8.48 -3.71
N THR A 111 12.48 -8.20 -5.00
CA THR A 111 13.02 -9.08 -6.05
C THR A 111 13.90 -8.25 -6.98
N VAL A 112 14.92 -8.89 -7.55
CA VAL A 112 15.76 -8.27 -8.58
C VAL A 112 15.19 -8.59 -9.96
N ASP A 113 15.20 -7.61 -10.86
CA ASP A 113 14.91 -7.87 -12.27
C ASP A 113 15.95 -8.87 -12.81
N ASN A 114 15.50 -9.98 -13.41
CA ASN A 114 16.33 -11.11 -13.86
C ASN A 114 17.51 -10.73 -14.79
N ASP A 115 17.52 -9.52 -15.36
CA ASP A 115 18.53 -9.10 -16.32
C ASP A 115 19.78 -8.43 -15.71
N LEU A 116 19.83 -8.08 -14.42
CA LEU A 116 20.76 -7.01 -13.99
C LEU A 116 21.46 -7.17 -12.63
N GLU A 117 22.23 -8.25 -12.47
CA GLU A 117 23.39 -8.24 -11.56
C GLU A 117 24.44 -7.17 -11.98
N LYS A 118 24.39 -6.70 -13.23
CA LYS A 118 25.30 -5.67 -13.80
C LYS A 118 24.85 -4.21 -13.66
N ASN A 119 23.55 -3.89 -13.57
CA ASN A 119 23.07 -2.50 -13.44
C ASN A 119 22.76 -2.07 -12.00
N PHE A 120 22.86 -2.98 -11.03
CA PHE A 120 22.74 -2.64 -9.61
C PHE A 120 23.80 -1.59 -9.20
N GLN A 121 25.03 -1.74 -9.70
CA GLN A 121 26.14 -0.80 -9.51
C GLN A 121 25.94 0.56 -10.22
N ALA A 122 25.17 0.59 -11.32
CA ALA A 122 24.95 1.81 -12.09
C ALA A 122 23.90 2.76 -11.46
N LYS A 123 23.06 2.28 -10.52
CA LYS A 123 21.92 3.04 -9.97
C LYS A 123 22.10 3.54 -8.54
N VAL A 124 23.09 3.01 -7.81
CA VAL A 124 23.74 3.72 -6.70
C VAL A 124 24.20 5.13 -7.16
N ALA A 125 24.50 5.31 -8.45
CA ALA A 125 24.90 6.58 -9.04
C ALA A 125 23.76 7.57 -9.39
N GLN A 126 22.47 7.19 -9.30
CA GLN A 126 21.32 8.03 -9.73
C GLN A 126 20.45 8.62 -8.61
N LYS A 127 20.94 8.66 -7.36
CA LYS A 127 20.27 9.27 -6.17
C LYS A 127 19.09 8.52 -5.56
N LEU A 128 18.82 7.27 -5.94
CA LEU A 128 17.99 6.41 -5.09
C LEU A 128 18.86 6.03 -3.88
N ASN A 129 18.49 6.50 -2.69
CA ASN A 129 19.18 6.15 -1.46
C ASN A 129 18.94 4.65 -1.25
N VAL A 130 19.90 3.78 -1.57
CA VAL A 130 19.78 2.34 -1.33
C VAL A 130 20.32 2.06 0.07
N ARG A 131 19.43 1.84 1.04
CA ARG A 131 19.78 1.45 2.41
C ARG A 131 18.89 0.28 2.84
N CYS A 132 19.23 -0.85 2.25
CA CYS A 132 18.82 -2.20 2.55
C CYS A 132 19.97 -3.05 1.97
#